data_AF-A0A915UU62-F1
#
_entry.id   AF-A0A915UU62-F1
#
_cell.length_a   1.000
_cell.length_b   1.000
_cell.length_c   1.000
_cell.angle_alpha   90.00
_cell.angle_beta   90.00
_cell.angle_gamma   90.00
#
_symmetry.space_group_name_H-M   'P 1'
#
loop_
_entity.id
_entity.type
_entity.pdbx_description
1 polymer ?
#
loop_
_entity_poly.entity_id
_entity_poly.type
_entity_poly.pdbx_seq_one_letter_code
_entity_poly.pdbx_strand_id
1 'polypeptide(L)' 'MMRQTLLRWAWQAIKPTLRQWLDERALRLPAHQRDALALRLRLPVQTIEQVENALRQMALYRLERWNP' A
#
# COMPACT_ATOMS: atom_id res chain seq x y z
N MET A 1 -30.92 1.78 4.34
CA MET A 1 -30.53 0.64 3.47
C MET A 1 -29.80 1.09 2.19
N MET A 2 -30.29 2.06 1.40
CA MET A 2 -29.63 2.51 0.14
C MET A 2 -28.18 3.00 0.27
N ARG A 3 -27.83 3.71 1.36
CA ARG A 3 -26.47 4.25 1.58
C ARG A 3 -25.38 3.16 1.65
N GLN A 4 -25.67 2.02 2.29
CA GLN A 4 -24.71 0.91 2.39
C GLN A 4 -24.50 0.22 1.05
N THR A 5 -25.56 0.10 0.25
CA THR A 5 -25.46 -0.47 -1.10
C THR A 5 -24.61 0.41 -2.02
N LEU A 6 -24.79 1.73 -1.96
CA LEU A 6 -23.97 2.70 -2.70
C LEU A 6 -22.51 2.66 -2.27
N LEU A 7 -22.22 2.58 -0.97
CA LEU A 7 -20.85 2.46 -0.46
C LEU A 7 -20.19 1.15 -0.91
N ARG A 8 -20.92 0.03 -0.90
CA ARG A 8 -20.41 -1.25 -1.39
C ARG A 8 -20.12 -1.23 -2.89
N TRP A 9 -20.98 -0.59 -3.68
CA TRP A 9 -20.78 -0.42 -5.12
C TRP A 9 -19.58 0.49 -5.44
N ALA A 10 -19.48 1.64 -4.77
CA ALA A 10 -18.33 2.52 -4.89
C ALA A 10 -17.04 1.79 -4.47
N TRP A 11 -17.09 1.01 -3.40
CA TRP A 11 -15.96 0.21 -2.96
C TRP A 11 -15.56 -0.87 -3.97
N GLN A 12 -16.52 -1.59 -4.56
CA GLN A 12 -16.24 -2.58 -5.60
C GLN A 12 -15.63 -1.96 -6.87
N ALA A 13 -16.03 -0.73 -7.22
CA ALA A 13 -15.45 -0.02 -8.35
C ALA A 13 -14.03 0.49 -8.07
N ILE A 14 -13.75 0.97 -6.86
CA ILE A 14 -12.47 1.60 -6.49
C ILE A 14 -11.42 0.55 -6.06
N LYS A 15 -11.84 -0.55 -5.41
CA LYS A 15 -10.96 -1.63 -4.92
C LYS A 15 -9.97 -2.16 -5.97
N PRO A 16 -10.35 -2.48 -7.22
CA PRO A 16 -9.39 -2.97 -8.22
C PRO A 16 -8.34 -1.90 -8.59
N THR A 17 -8.74 -0.63 -8.74
CA THR A 17 -7.83 0.48 -9.02
C THR A 17 -6.88 0.75 -7.84
N LEU A 18 -7.37 0.69 -6.60
CA LEU A 18 -6.56 0.79 -5.39
C LEU A 18 -5.56 -0.36 -5.30
N ARG A 19 -5.98 -1.59 -5.61
CA ARG A 19 -5.11 -2.77 -5.62
C ARG A 19 -4.00 -2.61 -6.66
N GLN A 20 -4.35 -2.24 -7.89
CA GLN A 20 -3.38 -2.02 -8.96
C GLN A 20 -2.41 -0.89 -8.59
N TRP A 21 -2.91 0.21 -8.04
CA TRP A 21 -2.07 1.32 -7.57
C TRP A 21 -1.13 0.89 -6.43
N LEU A 22 -1.59 0.06 -5.49
CA LEU A 22 -0.78 -0.52 -4.40
C LEU A 22 0.30 -1.48 -4.91
N ASP A 23 -0.02 -2.29 -5.92
CA ASP A 23 0.94 -3.21 -6.54
C ASP A 23 2.00 -2.46 -7.37
N GLU A 24 1.56 -1.51 -8.19
CA GLU A 24 2.43 -0.85 -9.16
C GLU A 24 3.25 0.30 -8.55
N ARG A 25 2.66 1.09 -7.65
CA ARG A 25 3.13 2.47 -7.46
C ARG A 25 3.16 2.98 -6.01
N ALA A 26 2.27 2.52 -5.14
CA ALA A 26 1.98 3.22 -3.89
C ALA A 26 3.11 3.21 -2.85
N LEU A 27 4.01 2.22 -2.91
CA LEU A 27 4.97 2.02 -1.83
C LEU A 27 6.42 1.96 -2.31
N ARG A 28 6.68 1.98 -3.62
CA ARG A 28 8.06 2.06 -4.12
C ARG A 28 8.64 3.43 -3.81
N LEU A 29 9.47 3.48 -2.77
CA LEU A 29 10.33 4.63 -2.56
C LEU A 29 11.33 4.69 -3.72
N PRO A 30 11.50 5.86 -4.36
CA PRO A 30 12.56 6.04 -5.35
C PRO A 30 13.91 5.62 -4.76
N ALA A 31 14.77 4.98 -5.55
CA ALA A 31 16.05 4.46 -5.07
C ALA A 31 16.85 5.51 -4.27
N HIS A 32 16.90 6.75 -4.78
CA HIS A 32 17.57 7.87 -4.11
C HIS A 32 17.00 8.20 -2.72
N GLN A 33 15.69 8.06 -2.51
CA GLN A 33 15.07 8.30 -1.20
C GLN A 33 15.34 7.16 -0.23
N ARG A 34 15.36 5.91 -0.72
CA ARG A 34 15.72 4.75 0.11
C ARG A 34 17.16 4.84 0.58
N ASP A 35 18.09 5.19 -0.31
CA ASP A 35 19.50 5.31 0.05
C ASP A 35 19.72 6.45 1.05
N ALA A 36 19.03 7.58 0.86
CA ALA A 36 19.05 8.68 1.83
C ALA A 36 18.48 8.27 3.19
N LEU A 37 17.40 7.47 3.21
CA LEU A 37 16.82 6.90 4.43
C LEU A 37 17.75 5.89 5.10
N ALA A 38 18.43 5.05 4.32
CA ALA A 38 19.39 4.05 4.80
C ALA A 38 20.56 4.73 5.51
N LEU A 39 21.10 5.77 4.89
CA LEU A 39 22.15 6.61 5.45
C LEU A 39 21.68 7.34 6.71
N ARG A 40 20.49 7.94 6.68
CA ARG A 40 19.94 8.70 7.81
C ARG A 40 19.63 7.82 9.03
N LEU A 41 19.12 6.62 8.80
CA LEU A 41 18.77 5.67 9.86
C LEU A 41 19.94 4.74 10.25
N ARG A 42 21.05 4.78 9.50
CA ARG A 42 22.19 3.85 9.63
C ARG A 42 21.75 2.39 9.55
N LEU A 43 20.81 2.10 8.65
CA LEU A 43 20.27 0.76 8.43
C LEU A 43 20.66 0.26 7.03
N PRO A 44 20.72 -1.05 6.82
CA PRO A 44 20.87 -1.61 5.48
C PRO A 44 19.69 -1.19 4.60
N VAL A 45 19.96 -0.89 3.33
CA VAL A 45 18.91 -0.63 2.33
C VAL A 45 17.93 -1.80 2.26
N GLN A 46 18.41 -3.04 2.43
CA GLN A 46 17.54 -4.23 2.46
C GLN A 46 16.50 -4.18 3.58
N THR A 47 16.82 -3.57 4.74
CA THR A 47 15.87 -3.42 5.83
C THR A 47 14.74 -2.46 5.45
N ILE A 48 15.06 -1.37 4.74
CA ILE A 48 14.05 -0.43 4.23
C ILE A 48 13.18 -1.11 3.17
N GLU A 49 13.77 -1.91 2.28
CA GLU A 49 13.02 -2.72 1.31
C GLU A 49 12.07 -3.71 1.98
N GLN A 50 12.51 -4.38 3.05
CA GLN A 50 11.68 -5.31 3.81
C GLN A 50 10.52 -4.59 4.50
N VAL A 51 10.76 -3.43 5.10
CA VAL A 51 9.71 -2.61 5.72
C VAL A 51 8.72 -2.12 4.67
N GLU A 52 9.20 -1.67 3.50
CA GLU A 52 8.37 -1.25 2.37
C GLU A 52 7.45 -2.39 1.91
N ASN A 53 8.02 -3.59 1.75
CA ASN A 53 7.27 -4.76 1.35
C ASN A 53 6.27 -5.20 2.43
N ALA A 54 6.64 -5.15 3.71
CA ALA A 54 5.76 -5.45 4.82
C ALA A 54 4.57 -4.48 4.90
N LEU A 55 4.80 -3.19 4.70
CA LEU A 55 3.74 -2.18 4.63
C LEU A 55 2.80 -2.43 3.45
N ARG A 56 3.34 -2.87 2.31
CA ARG A 56 2.54 -3.24 1.13
C ARG A 56 1.62 -4.42 1.42
N GLN A 57 2.19 -5.49 1.98
CA GLN A 57 1.42 -6.67 2.36
C GLN A 57 0.33 -6.32 3.39
N MET A 58 0.65 -5.49 4.38
CA MET A 58 -0.33 -5.02 5.37
C MET A 58 -1.46 -4.19 4.73
N ALA A 59 -1.13 -3.28 3.81
CA ALA A 59 -2.12 -2.46 3.11
C ALA A 59 -3.03 -3.31 2.21
N LEU A 60 -2.46 -4.24 1.43
CA LEU A 60 -3.22 -5.18 0.61
C LEU A 60 -4.13 -6.06 1.46
N TYR A 61 -3.62 -6.60 2.57
CA TYR A 61 -4.39 -7.41 3.50
C TYR A 61 -5.59 -6.65 4.09
N ARG A 62 -5.38 -5.39 4.48
CA ARG A 62 -6.46 -4.52 4.97
C ARG A 62 -7.46 -4.20 3.86
N LEU A 63 -7.00 -3.94 2.64
CA LEU A 63 -7.85 -3.70 1.47
C LEU A 63 -8.73 -4.92 1.15
N GLU A 64 -8.18 -6.13 1.28
CA GLU A 64 -8.92 -7.37 1.05
C GLU A 64 -10.00 -7.61 2.09
N ARG A 65 -9.68 -7.39 3.38
CA ARG A 65 -10.60 -7.60 4.51
C ARG A 65 -11.62 -6.48 4.70
N TRP A 66 -11.38 -5.30 4.15
CA TRP A 66 -12.31 -4.18 4.29
C TRP A 66 -13.61 -4.46 3.50
N ASN A 67 -14.72 -4.54 4.23
CA ASN A 67 -16.06 -4.70 3.68
C ASN A 67 -16.99 -3.63 4.30
N PRO A 68 -17.29 -2.53 3.58
CA PRO A 68 -18.08 -1.40 4.09
C PRO A 68 -19.60 -1.60 4.03
#